data_AF-A0A7J9AMJ1-F1
#
_entry.id   AF-A0A7J9AMJ1-F1
#
_cell.length_a   1.000
_cell.length_b   1.000
_cell.length_c   1.000
_cell.angle_alpha   90.00
_cell.angle_beta   90.00
_cell.angle_gamma   90.00
#
_symmetry.space_group_name_H-M   'P 1'
#
loop_
_entity.id
_entity.type
_entity.pdbx_description
1 polymer ?
#
loop_
_entity_poly.entity_id
_entity_poly.type
_entity_poly.pdbx_seq_one_letter_code
_entity_poly.pdbx_strand_id
1 'polypeptide(L)'
;MAIKCIARLRSRRVVQDQLQTPNEVEAEGGCCWANLPQELLWEVLLMIEETESIWPQRKNVVACAGVCRSWRFIIQQIVKLPQLSGKLTFPISVKQPGPKDSLLQCFIKRNRSAQTYYLYLGLTNSALSDGGKFLLAARKCRRPTCTDYIISLQAEDFSKGTNTYAGRLRSNFLGTKFTVFDGQSPQAGAKMGKSRSSRLANLRQVSPSSNYPMAHISYELNLLGSRGPRRMQCNMNTIPATSIAPGGLDPTTQAELNPYQSTPTSFLSKSASMENSVSDQKNGGLVLINKAPRWHEQLQCWCLNFHGRVTIASVKNFQLVASPENEPAGPEHEKIILQFGKVGKDLFTMDYRYPISAFQAFAICLSSFETRIACE
;
A
#
# COMPACT_ATOMS: atom_id res chain seq x y z
N MET A 1 -17.07 13.15 -28.07
CA MET A 1 -17.15 14.63 -27.99
C MET A 1 -17.28 15.18 -26.56
N ALA A 2 -17.88 14.45 -25.61
CA ALA A 2 -18.08 14.90 -24.22
C ALA A 2 -16.79 15.31 -23.47
N ILE A 3 -15.66 14.64 -23.71
CA ILE A 3 -14.39 14.87 -22.99
C ILE A 3 -13.75 16.23 -23.34
N LYS A 4 -13.98 16.77 -24.56
CA LYS A 4 -13.45 18.10 -24.94
C LYS A 4 -14.15 19.25 -24.21
N CYS A 5 -15.41 19.07 -23.76
CA CYS A 5 -16.11 20.08 -22.95
C CYS A 5 -15.51 20.19 -21.53
N ILE A 6 -15.07 19.08 -20.93
CA ILE A 6 -14.50 19.08 -19.58
C ILE A 6 -13.14 19.82 -19.55
N ALA A 7 -12.33 19.70 -20.60
CA ALA A 7 -11.06 20.42 -20.72
C ALA A 7 -11.23 21.95 -20.88
N ARG A 8 -12.30 22.41 -21.56
CA ARG A 8 -12.59 23.84 -21.74
C ARG A 8 -12.93 24.57 -20.43
N LEU A 9 -13.41 23.86 -19.41
CA LEU A 9 -13.73 24.45 -18.10
C LEU A 9 -12.48 24.89 -17.31
N ARG A 10 -11.30 24.30 -17.57
CA ARG A 10 -10.03 24.77 -16.97
C ARG A 10 -9.52 26.06 -17.61
N SER A 11 -9.73 26.23 -18.92
CA SER A 11 -9.15 27.36 -19.67
C SER A 11 -9.80 28.71 -19.36
N ARG A 12 -11.04 28.74 -18.86
CA ARG A 12 -11.78 29.99 -18.57
C ARG A 12 -11.48 30.61 -17.20
N ARG A 13 -10.67 29.99 -16.33
CA ARG A 13 -10.35 30.53 -14.99
C ARG A 13 -9.01 31.28 -14.91
N VAL A 14 -8.27 31.42 -16.00
CA VAL A 14 -7.03 32.19 -16.06
C VAL A 14 -7.09 33.07 -17.30
N VAL A 15 -6.76 34.34 -17.15
CA VAL A 15 -6.93 35.46 -18.10
C VAL A 15 -8.29 36.14 -17.97
N GLN A 16 -8.31 37.10 -17.04
CA GLN A 16 -9.25 38.21 -17.05
C GLN A 16 -8.43 39.41 -17.52
N ASP A 17 -8.59 39.80 -18.78
CA ASP A 17 -8.24 41.16 -19.21
C ASP A 17 -9.33 41.66 -20.17
N GLN A 18 -9.73 42.90 -19.94
CA GLN A 18 -10.96 43.49 -20.45
C GLN A 18 -10.80 44.05 -21.87
N LEU A 19 -11.85 43.92 -22.70
CA LEU A 19 -12.28 44.96 -23.67
C LEU A 19 -13.68 44.62 -24.22
N GLN A 20 -14.59 45.61 -24.19
CA GLN A 20 -16.00 45.57 -24.64
C GLN A 20 -16.08 45.68 -26.18
N THR A 21 -16.98 45.00 -26.91
CA THR A 21 -18.42 45.30 -27.21
C THR A 21 -18.85 44.36 -28.39
N PRO A 22 -20.08 44.41 -28.98
CA PRO A 22 -21.34 43.86 -28.51
C PRO A 22 -22.00 42.86 -29.51
N ASN A 23 -23.12 42.26 -29.08
CA ASN A 23 -24.07 41.43 -29.85
C ASN A 23 -23.63 40.04 -30.28
N GLU A 24 -24.11 39.02 -29.56
CA GLU A 24 -24.63 37.78 -30.16
C GLU A 24 -25.40 36.97 -29.11
N VAL A 25 -26.70 36.82 -29.37
CA VAL A 25 -27.65 35.79 -28.91
C VAL A 25 -27.33 35.11 -27.57
N GLU A 26 -28.14 35.42 -26.55
CA GLU A 26 -28.29 34.57 -25.36
C GLU A 26 -28.75 33.17 -25.79
N ALA A 27 -27.81 32.27 -26.01
CA ALA A 27 -28.08 30.86 -25.89
C ALA A 27 -28.34 30.59 -24.41
N GLU A 28 -29.60 30.34 -24.05
CA GLU A 28 -29.99 29.56 -22.86
C GLU A 28 -29.34 28.16 -22.96
N GLY A 29 -28.04 28.12 -22.77
CA GLY A 29 -27.21 26.94 -22.78
C GLY A 29 -26.70 26.67 -21.38
N GLY A 30 -27.62 26.49 -20.43
CA GLY A 30 -27.29 25.94 -19.13
C GLY A 30 -26.47 24.66 -19.34
N CYS A 31 -25.35 24.53 -18.66
CA CYS A 31 -24.45 23.38 -18.81
C CYS A 31 -25.28 22.08 -18.68
N CYS A 32 -25.34 21.27 -19.74
CA CYS A 32 -26.18 20.07 -19.83
C CYS A 32 -25.95 19.06 -18.69
N TRP A 33 -24.82 19.17 -17.98
CA TRP A 33 -24.48 18.36 -16.81
C TRP A 33 -25.11 18.84 -15.50
N ALA A 34 -25.52 20.10 -15.41
CA ALA A 34 -26.16 20.65 -14.21
C ALA A 34 -27.61 20.16 -14.04
N ASN A 35 -28.25 19.77 -15.15
CA ASN A 35 -29.64 19.30 -15.18
C ASN A 35 -29.74 17.76 -15.29
N LEU A 36 -28.61 17.05 -15.27
CA LEU A 36 -28.60 15.58 -15.36
C LEU A 36 -29.11 14.98 -14.03
N PRO A 37 -30.11 14.09 -14.05
CA PRO A 37 -30.51 13.31 -12.88
C PRO A 37 -29.31 12.62 -12.22
N GLN A 38 -29.33 12.54 -10.89
CA GLN A 38 -28.20 12.02 -10.11
C GLN A 38 -27.88 10.56 -10.44
N GLU A 39 -28.89 9.79 -10.82
CA GLU A 39 -28.81 8.39 -11.24
C GLU A 39 -28.03 8.25 -12.55
N LEU A 40 -28.36 9.07 -13.55
CA LEU A 40 -27.64 9.08 -14.83
C LEU A 40 -26.20 9.59 -14.66
N LEU A 41 -26.00 10.57 -13.79
CA LEU A 41 -24.65 11.02 -13.43
C LEU A 41 -23.85 9.88 -12.80
N TRP A 42 -24.45 9.11 -11.89
CA TRP A 42 -23.83 7.95 -11.28
C TRP A 42 -23.41 6.92 -12.32
N GLU A 43 -24.31 6.54 -13.23
CA GLU A 43 -24.02 5.58 -14.30
C GLU A 43 -22.88 6.05 -15.20
N VAL A 44 -22.87 7.32 -15.62
CA VAL A 44 -21.79 7.88 -16.43
C VAL A 44 -20.45 7.80 -15.70
N LEU A 45 -20.42 8.15 -14.40
CA LEU A 45 -19.20 8.12 -13.61
C LEU A 45 -18.73 6.69 -13.32
N LEU A 46 -19.65 5.75 -13.17
CA LEU A 46 -19.34 4.33 -13.01
C LEU A 46 -18.74 3.75 -14.29
N MET A 47 -19.33 4.07 -15.45
CA MET A 47 -18.80 3.70 -16.76
C MET A 47 -17.39 4.26 -16.99
N ILE A 48 -17.11 5.49 -16.54
CA ILE A 48 -15.76 6.08 -16.60
C ILE A 48 -14.77 5.26 -15.75
N GLU A 49 -15.17 4.86 -14.55
CA GLU A 49 -14.36 4.02 -13.67
C GLU A 49 -14.06 2.64 -14.26
N GLU A 50 -15.03 2.03 -14.95
CA GLU A 50 -14.89 0.73 -15.61
C GLU A 50 -14.03 0.80 -16.88
N THR A 51 -14.22 1.84 -17.69
CA THR A 51 -13.48 2.04 -18.95
C THR A 51 -12.04 2.46 -18.72
N GLU A 52 -11.73 3.19 -17.63
CA GLU A 52 -10.36 3.48 -17.19
C GLU A 52 -9.76 2.37 -16.31
N SER A 53 -10.08 1.11 -16.58
CA SER A 53 -9.41 -0.04 -15.96
C SER A 53 -7.95 -0.20 -16.44
N ILE A 54 -7.59 0.41 -17.58
CA ILE A 54 -6.26 0.32 -18.21
C ILE A 54 -5.33 1.46 -17.74
N TRP A 55 -4.14 1.09 -17.27
CA TRP A 55 -3.07 1.91 -16.66
C TRP A 55 -2.45 2.90 -17.67
N PRO A 56 -1.95 4.13 -17.31
CA PRO A 56 -1.22 4.47 -16.08
C PRO A 56 -1.82 5.52 -15.13
N GLN A 57 -2.80 6.29 -15.55
CA GLN A 57 -3.43 7.28 -14.67
C GLN A 57 -4.89 7.38 -15.06
N ARG A 58 -5.79 7.10 -14.10
CA ARG A 58 -7.24 7.29 -14.21
C ARG A 58 -7.59 8.78 -14.20
N LYS A 59 -7.08 9.48 -15.21
CA LYS A 59 -7.12 10.95 -15.31
C LYS A 59 -8.57 11.42 -15.38
N ASN A 60 -9.45 10.67 -16.04
CA ASN A 60 -10.85 11.05 -16.13
C ASN A 60 -11.56 10.86 -14.78
N VAL A 61 -11.31 9.77 -14.04
CA VAL A 61 -11.85 9.60 -12.68
C VAL A 61 -11.44 10.76 -11.77
N VAL A 62 -10.15 11.15 -11.79
CA VAL A 62 -9.65 12.29 -11.00
C VAL A 62 -10.23 13.62 -11.48
N ALA A 63 -10.36 13.81 -12.79
CA ALA A 63 -10.97 15.01 -13.36
C ALA A 63 -12.44 15.14 -12.94
N CYS A 64 -13.21 14.05 -12.99
CA CYS A 64 -14.61 13.99 -12.55
C CYS A 64 -14.74 14.35 -11.07
N ALA A 65 -13.88 13.79 -10.19
CA ALA A 65 -13.84 14.17 -8.77
C ALA A 65 -13.44 15.65 -8.54
N GLY A 66 -12.87 16.30 -9.54
CA GLY A 66 -12.49 17.71 -9.54
C GLY A 66 -13.61 18.69 -9.92
N VAL A 67 -14.70 18.21 -10.53
CA VAL A 67 -15.74 19.07 -11.13
C VAL A 67 -16.51 19.88 -10.08
N CYS A 68 -17.17 19.21 -9.14
CA CYS A 68 -17.92 19.84 -8.05
C CYS A 68 -18.03 18.91 -6.83
N ARG A 69 -18.62 19.39 -5.74
CA ARG A 69 -18.80 18.58 -4.51
C ARG A 69 -19.67 17.34 -4.74
N SER A 70 -20.74 17.46 -5.52
CA SER A 70 -21.65 16.35 -5.83
C SER A 70 -20.93 15.24 -6.61
N TRP A 71 -20.22 15.59 -7.69
CA TRP A 71 -19.44 14.61 -8.47
C TRP A 71 -18.34 13.96 -7.63
N ARG A 72 -17.66 14.73 -6.77
CA ARG A 72 -16.66 14.18 -5.86
C ARG A 72 -17.26 13.17 -4.90
N PHE A 73 -18.42 13.46 -4.33
CA PHE A 73 -19.13 12.55 -3.43
C PHE A 73 -19.49 11.24 -4.17
N ILE A 74 -20.04 11.33 -5.38
CA ILE A 74 -20.38 10.16 -6.20
C ILE A 74 -19.12 9.34 -6.54
N ILE A 75 -18.03 9.98 -6.98
CA ILE A 75 -16.77 9.28 -7.27
C ILE A 75 -16.19 8.61 -6.02
N GLN A 76 -16.28 9.23 -4.83
CA GLN A 76 -15.83 8.60 -3.59
C GLN A 76 -16.65 7.35 -3.24
N GLN A 77 -17.92 7.29 -3.65
CA GLN A 77 -18.73 6.09 -3.49
C GLN A 77 -18.42 5.02 -4.52
N ILE A 78 -18.10 5.40 -5.75
CA ILE A 78 -17.76 4.48 -6.84
C ILE A 78 -16.36 3.87 -6.62
N VAL A 79 -15.37 4.70 -6.26
CA VAL A 79 -13.98 4.27 -6.08
C VAL A 79 -13.77 3.75 -4.67
N LYS A 80 -14.13 2.47 -4.47
CA LYS A 80 -13.97 1.77 -3.19
C LYS A 80 -12.51 1.46 -2.86
N LEU A 81 -12.21 1.39 -1.56
CA LEU A 81 -10.90 1.03 -1.02
C LEU A 81 -10.44 -0.36 -1.52
N PRO A 82 -9.12 -0.63 -1.60
CA PRO A 82 -8.60 -1.91 -2.08
C PRO A 82 -9.10 -3.11 -1.27
N GLN A 83 -9.41 -2.90 0.01
CA GLN A 83 -10.00 -3.91 0.87
C GLN A 83 -11.38 -4.39 0.40
N LEU A 84 -12.17 -3.49 -0.21
CA LEU A 84 -13.51 -3.80 -0.71
C LEU A 84 -13.50 -4.14 -2.20
N SER A 85 -12.73 -3.39 -3.00
CA SER A 85 -12.72 -3.53 -4.45
C SER A 85 -11.72 -4.55 -4.98
N GLY A 86 -10.68 -4.87 -4.21
CA GLY A 86 -9.50 -5.56 -4.74
C GLY A 86 -8.73 -4.75 -5.80
N LYS A 87 -9.05 -3.46 -5.99
CA LYS A 87 -8.41 -2.61 -7.01
C LYS A 87 -7.43 -1.64 -6.35
N LEU A 88 -6.17 -1.68 -6.80
CA LEU A 88 -5.18 -0.67 -6.43
C LEU A 88 -5.28 0.52 -7.38
N THR A 89 -6.14 1.48 -7.09
CA THR A 89 -6.52 2.54 -8.04
C THR A 89 -5.52 3.70 -8.10
N PHE A 90 -4.98 4.11 -6.94
CA PHE A 90 -4.07 5.25 -6.83
C PHE A 90 -2.75 4.87 -6.16
N PRO A 91 -1.68 5.68 -6.30
CA PRO A 91 -0.43 5.44 -5.59
C PRO A 91 -0.61 5.30 -4.08
N ILE A 92 -1.55 6.02 -3.46
CA ILE A 92 -1.85 5.89 -2.03
C ILE A 92 -2.41 4.52 -1.66
N SER A 93 -3.07 3.82 -2.59
CA SER A 93 -3.67 2.50 -2.37
C SER A 93 -2.64 1.42 -2.06
N VAL A 94 -1.36 1.61 -2.42
CA VAL A 94 -0.30 0.63 -2.11
C VAL A 94 -0.02 0.52 -0.61
N LYS A 95 -0.44 1.51 0.19
CA LYS A 95 -0.36 1.51 1.66
C LYS A 95 -1.68 1.14 2.34
N GLN A 96 -2.75 0.92 1.59
CA GLN A 96 -4.03 0.46 2.12
C GLN A 96 -4.07 -1.07 2.19
N PRO A 97 -4.80 -1.65 3.16
CA PRO A 97 -4.96 -3.10 3.25
C PRO A 97 -5.53 -3.72 1.96
N GLY A 98 -5.09 -4.93 1.65
CA GLY A 98 -5.67 -5.73 0.57
C GLY A 98 -7.09 -6.25 0.89
N PRO A 99 -7.74 -6.95 -0.05
CA PRO A 99 -9.05 -7.56 0.15
C PRO A 99 -9.02 -8.67 1.21
N LYS A 100 -10.15 -8.92 1.88
CA LYS A 100 -10.25 -9.96 2.92
C LYS A 100 -10.30 -11.38 2.36
N ASP A 101 -11.00 -11.56 1.26
CA ASP A 101 -11.39 -12.90 0.79
C ASP A 101 -10.49 -13.46 -0.32
N SER A 102 -9.77 -12.58 -1.01
CA SER A 102 -8.88 -12.96 -2.12
C SER A 102 -7.45 -12.46 -1.89
N LEU A 103 -6.49 -13.11 -2.56
CA LEU A 103 -5.12 -12.63 -2.64
C LEU A 103 -4.97 -11.70 -3.85
N LEU A 104 -4.43 -10.51 -3.65
CA LEU A 104 -3.89 -9.70 -4.72
C LEU A 104 -2.60 -10.34 -5.21
N GLN A 105 -2.62 -10.78 -6.47
CA GLN A 105 -1.50 -11.46 -7.09
C GLN A 105 -0.52 -10.44 -7.66
N CYS A 106 0.69 -10.39 -7.13
CA CYS A 106 1.76 -9.53 -7.61
C CYS A 106 2.99 -10.37 -7.98
N PHE A 107 3.98 -9.71 -8.59
CA PHE A 107 5.29 -10.29 -8.82
C PHE A 107 6.39 -9.25 -8.63
N ILE A 108 7.57 -9.73 -8.25
CA ILE A 108 8.78 -8.95 -8.05
C ILE A 108 9.79 -9.31 -9.14
N LYS A 109 10.19 -8.31 -9.92
CA LYS A 109 11.33 -8.39 -10.85
C LYS A 109 12.55 -7.81 -10.15
N ARG A 110 13.65 -8.57 -10.09
CA ARG A 110 14.92 -8.11 -9.52
C ARG A 110 15.91 -7.75 -10.62
N ASN A 111 16.51 -6.57 -10.52
CA ASN A 111 17.68 -6.22 -11.29
C ASN A 111 18.93 -6.32 -10.39
N ARG A 112 19.77 -7.32 -10.65
CA ARG A 112 20.96 -7.59 -9.83
C ARG A 112 22.06 -6.56 -10.03
N SER A 113 22.25 -6.02 -11.24
CA SER A 113 23.33 -5.06 -11.49
C SER A 113 23.03 -3.72 -10.81
N ALA A 114 21.80 -3.24 -10.93
CA ALA A 114 21.35 -2.00 -10.29
C ALA A 114 21.03 -2.14 -8.80
N GLN A 115 20.99 -3.38 -8.27
CA GLN A 115 20.51 -3.69 -6.92
C GLN A 115 19.08 -3.15 -6.67
N THR A 116 18.24 -3.19 -7.71
CA THR A 116 16.85 -2.71 -7.67
C THR A 116 15.85 -3.87 -7.76
N TYR A 117 14.66 -3.62 -7.23
CA TYR A 117 13.54 -4.55 -7.16
C TYR A 117 12.29 -3.79 -7.55
N TYR A 118 11.47 -4.37 -8.41
CA TYR A 118 10.28 -3.74 -8.95
C TYR A 118 9.07 -4.64 -8.66
N LEU A 119 8.06 -4.08 -8.00
CA LEU A 119 6.80 -4.73 -7.69
C LEU A 119 5.77 -4.37 -8.76
N TYR A 120 5.10 -5.39 -9.26
CA TYR A 120 4.00 -5.26 -10.22
C TYR A 120 2.78 -6.04 -9.76
N LEU A 121 1.59 -5.49 -9.98
CA LEU A 121 0.33 -6.22 -9.91
C LEU A 121 0.15 -7.08 -11.16
N GLY A 122 -0.14 -8.36 -10.98
CA GLY A 122 -0.55 -9.26 -12.06
C GLY A 122 -2.03 -9.06 -12.38
N LEU A 123 -2.34 -8.73 -13.64
CA LEU A 123 -3.73 -8.48 -14.08
C LEU A 123 -4.41 -9.72 -14.66
N THR A 124 -3.66 -10.77 -15.00
CA THR A 124 -4.18 -12.04 -15.53
C THR A 124 -3.39 -13.24 -14.97
N ASN A 125 -3.96 -14.44 -15.03
CA ASN A 125 -3.24 -15.68 -14.67
C ASN A 125 -1.99 -15.93 -15.55
N SER A 126 -1.83 -15.19 -16.66
CA SER A 126 -0.63 -15.16 -17.51
C SER A 126 0.33 -14.02 -17.15
N ALA A 127 0.30 -13.49 -15.92
CA ALA A 127 1.04 -12.33 -15.42
C ALA A 127 2.56 -12.28 -15.75
N LEU A 128 3.16 -13.38 -16.17
CA LEU A 128 4.55 -13.45 -16.60
C LEU A 128 4.79 -12.83 -18.00
N SER A 129 3.77 -12.77 -18.87
CA SER A 129 3.89 -12.26 -20.25
C SER A 129 3.46 -10.80 -20.43
N ASP A 130 2.51 -10.30 -19.64
CA ASP A 130 1.84 -8.99 -19.86
C ASP A 130 2.54 -7.79 -19.17
N GLY A 131 3.74 -7.97 -18.63
CA GLY A 131 4.51 -6.87 -18.03
C GLY A 131 3.99 -6.33 -16.69
N GLY A 132 2.69 -6.48 -16.38
CA GLY A 132 2.02 -6.13 -15.12
C GLY A 132 1.92 -4.63 -14.86
N LYS A 133 1.10 -4.23 -13.89
CA LYS A 133 0.99 -2.83 -13.46
C LYS A 133 2.05 -2.51 -12.41
N PHE A 134 2.95 -1.58 -12.70
CA PHE A 134 3.96 -1.12 -11.74
C PHE A 134 3.32 -0.52 -10.48
N LEU A 135 3.82 -0.91 -9.31
CA LEU A 135 3.36 -0.42 -8.01
C LEU A 135 4.45 0.31 -7.22
N LEU A 136 5.59 -0.36 -7.02
CA LEU A 136 6.69 0.12 -6.16
C LEU A 136 8.04 -0.30 -6.74
N ALA A 137 9.06 0.51 -6.50
CA ALA A 137 10.45 0.12 -6.68
C ALA A 137 11.18 0.18 -5.35
N ALA A 138 12.21 -0.65 -5.19
CA ALA A 138 13.12 -0.58 -4.07
C ALA A 138 14.57 -0.69 -4.53
N ARG A 139 15.45 0.11 -3.95
CA ARG A 139 16.90 0.04 -4.18
C ARG A 139 17.61 -0.36 -2.91
N LYS A 140 18.43 -1.41 -3.01
CA LYS A 140 19.29 -1.87 -1.92
C LYS A 140 20.54 -1.00 -1.84
N CYS A 141 20.76 -0.43 -0.66
CA CYS A 141 21.87 0.43 -0.30
C CYS A 141 22.62 -0.19 0.90
N ARG A 142 23.77 -0.82 0.63
CA ARG A 142 24.62 -1.38 1.68
C ARG A 142 25.36 -0.26 2.43
N ARG A 143 25.37 -0.33 3.75
CA ARG A 143 26.17 0.49 4.65
C ARG A 143 27.09 -0.41 5.48
N PRO A 144 28.13 0.12 6.14
CA PRO A 144 29.04 -0.69 6.95
C PRO A 144 28.34 -1.49 8.06
N THR A 145 27.30 -0.94 8.68
CA THR A 145 26.63 -1.54 9.85
C THR A 145 25.23 -2.10 9.57
N CYS A 146 24.69 -1.85 8.38
CA CYS A 146 23.32 -2.25 8.02
C CYS A 146 23.11 -2.18 6.51
N THR A 147 22.03 -2.77 6.02
CA THR A 147 21.52 -2.51 4.67
C THR A 147 20.20 -1.77 4.75
N ASP A 148 20.06 -0.70 3.96
CA ASP A 148 18.79 -0.03 3.72
C ASP A 148 18.21 -0.47 2.36
N TYR A 149 16.90 -0.70 2.28
CA TYR A 149 16.15 -0.70 1.02
C TYR A 149 15.27 0.55 1.02
N ILE A 150 15.53 1.46 0.08
CA ILE A 150 14.72 2.66 -0.10
C ILE A 150 13.59 2.31 -1.06
N ILE A 151 12.34 2.48 -0.63
CA ILE A 151 11.14 2.10 -1.37
C ILE A 151 10.47 3.36 -1.92
N SER A 152 10.12 3.34 -3.20
CA SER A 152 9.58 4.48 -3.95
C SER A 152 8.36 4.10 -4.79
N LEU A 153 7.49 5.08 -5.00
CA LEU A 153 6.34 5.04 -5.93
C LEU A 153 6.75 5.24 -7.40
N GLN A 154 8.02 5.57 -7.67
CA GLN A 154 8.56 5.71 -9.03
C GLN A 154 9.74 4.77 -9.23
N ALA A 155 9.89 4.27 -10.46
CA ALA A 155 10.88 3.24 -10.80
C ALA A 155 12.33 3.68 -10.59
N GLU A 156 12.64 4.95 -10.89
CA GLU A 156 14.02 5.44 -11.00
C GLU A 156 14.37 6.55 -9.98
N ASP A 157 13.43 6.98 -9.14
CA ASP A 157 13.68 7.98 -8.10
C ASP A 157 13.67 7.33 -6.70
N PHE A 158 14.83 7.36 -6.03
CA PHE A 158 15.02 6.82 -4.67
C PHE A 158 15.40 7.92 -3.67
N SER A 159 15.08 9.18 -3.97
CA SER A 159 15.37 10.32 -3.11
C SER A 159 14.44 10.32 -1.90
N LYS A 160 14.96 10.53 -0.68
CA LYS A 160 14.14 10.52 0.55
C LYS A 160 13.31 11.79 0.77
N GLY A 161 13.63 12.87 0.06
CA GLY A 161 12.99 14.18 0.21
C GLY A 161 11.91 14.46 -0.83
N THR A 162 11.62 13.50 -1.72
CA THR A 162 10.61 13.64 -2.76
C THR A 162 9.29 13.00 -2.32
N ASN A 163 8.18 13.46 -2.91
CA ASN A 163 6.85 12.90 -2.63
C ASN A 163 6.67 11.44 -3.15
N THR A 164 7.67 10.91 -3.84
CA THR A 164 7.72 9.53 -4.36
C THR A 164 8.25 8.56 -3.32
N TYR A 165 8.96 9.03 -2.28
CA TYR A 165 9.46 8.20 -1.19
C TYR A 165 8.29 7.55 -0.43
N ALA A 166 8.19 6.23 -0.55
CA ALA A 166 7.15 5.46 0.12
C ALA A 166 7.58 5.07 1.54
N GLY A 167 8.86 4.74 1.75
CA GLY A 167 9.41 4.34 3.03
C GLY A 167 10.71 3.56 2.91
N ARG A 168 11.12 2.87 3.97
CA ARG A 168 12.41 2.16 4.02
C ARG A 168 12.34 0.88 4.83
N LEU A 169 13.04 -0.15 4.36
CA LEU A 169 13.41 -1.33 5.17
C LEU A 169 14.87 -1.20 5.61
N ARG A 170 15.18 -1.37 6.89
CA ARG A 170 16.57 -1.42 7.38
C ARG A 170 16.84 -2.78 8.02
N SER A 171 17.95 -3.41 7.65
CA SER A 171 18.46 -4.59 8.35
C SER A 171 19.36 -4.22 9.54
N ASN A 172 19.52 -5.14 10.48
CA ASN A 172 20.68 -5.17 11.36
C ASN A 172 21.93 -5.62 10.58
N PHE A 173 23.09 -5.59 11.24
CA PHE A 173 24.37 -5.98 10.66
C PHE A 173 24.37 -7.42 10.11
N LEU A 174 23.77 -8.36 10.85
CA LEU A 174 23.73 -9.79 10.47
C LEU A 174 22.67 -10.10 9.40
N GLY A 175 21.78 -9.17 9.07
CA GLY A 175 20.66 -9.42 8.16
C GLY A 175 19.64 -10.42 8.71
N THR A 176 19.46 -10.48 10.03
CA THR A 176 18.52 -11.37 10.73
C THR A 176 17.33 -10.64 11.34
N LYS A 177 17.46 -9.34 11.58
CA LYS A 177 16.39 -8.47 12.07
C LYS A 177 16.24 -7.28 11.14
N PHE A 178 15.01 -6.88 10.87
CA PHE A 178 14.69 -5.76 10.01
C PHE A 178 13.60 -4.89 10.62
N THR A 179 13.67 -3.59 10.33
CA THR A 179 12.65 -2.62 10.72
C THR A 179 12.11 -1.94 9.46
N VAL A 180 10.80 -1.94 9.29
CA VAL A 180 10.07 -1.24 8.23
C VAL A 180 9.67 0.14 8.74
N PHE A 181 9.94 1.18 7.96
CA PHE A 181 9.62 2.56 8.27
C PHE A 181 8.66 3.15 7.23
N ASP A 182 7.62 3.84 7.70
CA ASP A 182 6.80 4.69 6.85
C ASP A 182 7.59 5.94 6.43
N GLY A 183 7.44 6.35 5.16
CA GLY A 183 7.96 7.62 4.65
C GLY A 183 7.07 8.84 4.95
N GLN A 184 5.80 8.65 5.33
CA GLN A 184 4.92 9.75 5.72
C GLN A 184 4.92 9.95 7.24
N SER A 185 5.17 11.19 7.68
CA SER A 185 5.04 11.58 9.08
C SER A 185 3.56 11.84 9.41
N PRO A 186 3.04 11.33 10.56
CA PRO A 186 1.69 11.66 11.05
C PRO A 186 1.44 13.16 11.24
N GLN A 187 2.50 13.99 11.27
CA GLN A 187 2.40 15.43 11.54
C GLN A 187 2.30 16.34 10.31
N ALA A 188 2.20 15.79 9.09
CA ALA A 188 2.02 16.61 7.88
C ALA A 188 0.68 17.39 7.84
N GLY A 189 -0.23 17.14 8.81
CA GLY A 189 -1.51 17.84 8.97
C GLY A 189 -1.53 19.01 9.98
N ALA A 190 -0.43 19.29 10.69
CA ALA A 190 -0.37 20.48 11.55
C ALA A 190 -0.28 21.73 10.66
N LYS A 191 -1.42 22.38 10.46
CA LYS A 191 -1.55 23.65 9.74
C LYS A 191 -0.46 24.61 10.22
N MET A 192 0.34 25.11 9.28
CA MET A 192 1.22 26.27 9.49
C MET A 192 0.34 27.41 10.03
N GLY A 193 0.36 27.62 11.35
CA GLY A 193 -0.26 28.79 11.94
C GLY A 193 0.37 30.00 11.29
N LYS A 194 -0.44 30.87 10.66
CA LYS A 194 0.03 32.14 10.11
C LYS A 194 0.44 33.04 11.30
N SER A 195 1.62 32.80 11.85
CA SER A 195 2.25 33.72 12.78
C SER A 195 2.98 34.76 11.95
N ARG A 196 2.41 35.97 11.89
CA ARG A 196 3.11 37.15 11.37
C ARG A 196 4.22 37.48 12.36
N SER A 197 5.41 36.96 12.12
CA SER A 197 6.63 37.48 12.74
C SER A 197 7.70 37.63 11.67
N SER A 198 8.19 38.86 11.58
CA SER A 198 9.10 39.35 10.58
C SER A 198 10.56 39.05 10.96
N ARG A 199 11.33 38.69 9.94
CA ARG A 199 12.80 38.81 9.79
C ARG A 199 13.69 37.69 10.37
N LEU A 200 14.58 37.29 9.45
CA LEU A 200 15.92 36.71 9.59
C LEU A 200 16.09 35.18 9.47
N ALA A 201 17.06 34.82 8.61
CA ALA A 201 17.69 33.54 8.33
C ALA A 201 16.94 32.52 7.45
N ASN A 202 17.28 32.57 6.15
CA ASN A 202 17.24 31.41 5.25
C ASN A 202 18.18 30.31 5.77
N LEU A 203 17.69 29.46 6.66
CA LEU A 203 18.17 28.10 6.82
C LEU A 203 17.00 27.21 6.41
N ARG A 204 17.16 26.50 5.29
CA ARG A 204 16.31 25.36 4.94
C ARG A 204 16.50 24.34 6.06
N GLN A 205 15.71 24.46 7.12
CA GLN A 205 15.64 23.51 8.20
C GLN A 205 15.04 22.24 7.60
N VAL A 206 15.91 21.34 7.15
CA VAL A 206 15.54 19.99 6.76
C VAL A 206 15.02 19.34 8.04
N SER A 207 13.70 19.36 8.22
CA SER A 207 13.06 18.55 9.25
C SER A 207 13.58 17.13 9.05
N PRO A 208 14.17 16.48 10.08
CA PRO A 208 14.63 15.11 9.92
C PRO A 208 13.42 14.31 9.48
N SER A 209 13.53 13.64 8.33
CA SER A 209 12.53 12.73 7.78
C SER A 209 12.09 11.79 8.91
N SER A 210 10.96 12.11 9.54
CA SER A 210 10.41 11.35 10.66
C SER A 210 9.91 10.03 10.08
N ASN A 211 10.75 9.01 10.20
CA ASN A 211 10.49 7.67 9.72
C ASN A 211 9.84 6.90 10.88
N TYR A 212 8.53 6.65 10.82
CA TYR A 212 7.81 5.94 11.88
C TYR A 212 7.96 4.43 11.71
N PRO A 213 8.47 3.67 12.70
CA PRO A 213 8.62 2.22 12.59
C PRO A 213 7.24 1.53 12.59
N MET A 214 6.92 0.84 11.50
CA MET A 214 5.60 0.21 11.31
C MET A 214 5.59 -1.29 11.60
N ALA A 215 6.73 -1.97 11.41
CA ALA A 215 6.85 -3.41 11.58
C ALA A 215 8.30 -3.83 11.85
N HIS A 216 8.45 -4.96 12.53
CA HIS A 216 9.73 -5.63 12.75
C HIS A 216 9.70 -7.05 12.19
N ILE A 217 10.70 -7.42 11.42
CA ILE A 217 10.85 -8.76 10.85
C ILE A 217 12.07 -9.41 11.48
N SER A 218 11.92 -10.61 12.02
CA SER A 218 13.00 -11.38 12.62
C SER A 218 13.08 -12.76 12.01
N TYR A 219 14.31 -13.23 11.85
CA TYR A 219 14.62 -14.58 11.42
C TYR A 219 15.43 -15.27 12.51
N GLU A 220 14.98 -16.45 12.91
CA GLU A 220 15.70 -17.27 13.87
C GLU A 220 16.96 -17.85 13.20
N LEU A 221 18.08 -17.82 13.94
CA LEU A 221 19.32 -18.46 13.55
C LEU A 221 19.37 -19.83 14.22
N ASN A 222 19.44 -20.89 13.44
CA ASN A 222 19.62 -22.24 13.96
C ASN A 222 21.11 -22.46 14.31
N LEU A 223 21.55 -21.95 15.46
CA LEU A 223 22.97 -22.02 15.86
C LEU A 223 23.40 -23.42 16.34
N LEU A 224 22.46 -24.33 16.62
CA LEU A 224 22.70 -25.65 17.23
C LEU A 224 22.50 -26.84 16.27
N GLY A 225 22.53 -26.60 14.95
CA GLY A 225 22.48 -27.69 13.96
C GLY A 225 21.13 -28.41 13.86
N SER A 226 20.07 -27.87 14.47
CA SER A 226 18.71 -28.38 14.30
C SER A 226 18.28 -28.21 12.83
N ARG A 227 18.22 -29.34 12.11
CA ARG A 227 17.68 -29.39 10.75
C ARG A 227 16.19 -29.08 10.82
N GLY A 228 15.81 -27.84 10.52
CA GLY A 228 14.42 -27.40 10.58
C GLY A 228 14.15 -26.25 9.60
N PRO A 229 12.89 -26.11 9.13
CA PRO A 229 12.49 -24.96 8.32
C PRO A 229 12.79 -23.66 9.04
N ARG A 230 13.28 -22.68 8.28
CA ARG A 230 13.61 -21.36 8.81
C ARG A 230 12.40 -20.70 9.46
N ARG A 231 12.58 -20.21 10.69
CA ARG A 231 11.53 -19.50 11.43
C ARG A 231 11.61 -18.01 11.15
N MET A 232 10.49 -17.45 10.71
CA MET A 232 10.32 -16.05 10.36
C MET A 232 9.12 -15.50 11.11
N GLN A 233 9.30 -14.37 11.77
CA GLN A 233 8.26 -13.66 12.51
C GLN A 233 8.22 -12.20 12.08
N CYS A 234 7.03 -11.67 11.82
CA CYS A 234 6.79 -10.27 11.52
C CYS A 234 5.82 -9.67 12.55
N ASN A 235 6.29 -8.74 13.37
CA ASN A 235 5.45 -7.98 14.29
C ASN A 235 4.96 -6.72 13.58
N MET A 236 3.65 -6.63 13.37
CA MET A 236 2.98 -5.54 12.65
C MET A 236 2.43 -4.51 13.63
N ASN A 237 3.30 -3.63 14.14
CA ASN A 237 2.98 -2.66 15.20
C ASN A 237 1.77 -1.74 14.90
N THR A 238 1.47 -1.53 13.63
CA THR A 238 0.40 -0.65 13.15
C THR A 238 -0.92 -1.36 12.89
N ILE A 239 -0.96 -2.69 13.01
CA ILE A 239 -2.15 -3.51 12.75
C ILE A 239 -2.51 -4.21 14.06
N PRO A 240 -3.69 -3.96 14.66
CA PRO A 240 -4.08 -4.63 15.89
C PRO A 240 -4.37 -6.11 15.63
N ALA A 241 -4.08 -6.98 16.61
CA ALA A 241 -4.40 -8.41 16.54
C ALA A 241 -5.90 -8.67 16.31
N THR A 242 -6.79 -7.77 16.76
CA THR A 242 -8.23 -7.87 16.52
C THR A 242 -8.64 -7.78 15.05
N SER A 243 -7.75 -7.35 14.15
CA SER A 243 -8.04 -7.25 12.70
C SER A 243 -8.43 -8.60 12.09
N ILE A 244 -7.88 -9.69 12.61
CA ILE A 244 -8.13 -11.06 12.12
C ILE A 244 -9.22 -11.80 12.91
N ALA A 245 -9.81 -11.17 13.93
CA ALA A 245 -10.80 -11.82 14.78
C ALA A 245 -12.12 -12.05 14.01
N PRO A 246 -12.79 -13.21 14.18
CA PRO A 246 -14.10 -13.46 13.58
C PRO A 246 -15.12 -12.47 14.14
N GLY A 247 -15.68 -11.61 13.29
CA GLY A 247 -16.64 -10.58 13.68
C GLY A 247 -16.04 -9.23 14.11
N GLY A 248 -14.71 -9.05 13.99
CA GLY A 248 -14.08 -7.74 14.19
C GLY A 248 -14.63 -6.70 13.22
N LEU A 249 -15.41 -5.74 13.74
CA LEU A 249 -15.81 -4.55 13.01
C LEU A 249 -14.54 -3.73 12.73
N ASP A 250 -14.15 -3.73 11.46
CA ASP A 250 -13.00 -2.97 10.99
C ASP A 250 -13.24 -1.47 11.26
N PRO A 251 -12.22 -0.70 11.69
CA PRO A 251 -12.33 0.76 11.74
C PRO A 251 -12.82 1.37 10.40
N THR A 252 -12.56 0.69 9.28
CA THR A 252 -13.05 1.06 7.94
C THR A 252 -14.55 0.81 7.77
N THR A 253 -15.08 -0.28 8.31
CA THR A 253 -16.53 -0.59 8.26
C THR A 253 -17.34 0.35 9.14
N GLN A 254 -16.77 0.83 10.24
CA GLN A 254 -17.40 1.87 11.09
C GLN A 254 -17.51 3.23 10.39
N ALA A 255 -16.58 3.58 9.49
CA ALA A 255 -16.62 4.83 8.75
C ALA A 255 -17.73 4.88 7.68
N GLU A 256 -18.19 3.72 7.18
CA GLU A 256 -19.27 3.65 6.18
C GLU A 256 -20.67 3.76 6.79
N LEU A 257 -20.84 3.44 8.09
CA LEU A 257 -22.14 3.52 8.78
C LEU A 257 -22.61 4.95 9.09
N ASN A 258 -21.78 5.99 8.85
CA ASN A 258 -22.15 7.37 9.13
C ASN A 258 -21.64 8.38 8.06
N PRO A 259 -22.26 8.42 6.87
CA PRO A 259 -21.81 9.26 5.74
C PRO A 259 -21.99 10.77 5.94
N TYR A 260 -22.80 11.20 6.91
CA TYR A 260 -23.23 12.60 7.06
C TYR A 260 -22.38 13.47 7.99
N GLN A 261 -21.33 12.93 8.61
CA GLN A 261 -20.40 13.71 9.47
C GLN A 261 -18.94 13.68 9.02
N SER A 262 -18.62 12.98 7.94
CA SER A 262 -17.23 12.76 7.56
C SER A 262 -16.87 13.54 6.31
N THR A 263 -16.41 14.79 6.48
CA THR A 263 -15.36 15.28 5.58
C THR A 263 -14.21 14.26 5.61
N PRO A 264 -13.50 13.98 4.50
CA PRO A 264 -12.34 13.09 4.51
C PRO A 264 -11.16 13.78 5.19
N THR A 265 -11.29 13.92 6.51
CA THR A 265 -10.29 14.33 7.48
C THR A 265 -10.18 13.26 8.56
N SER A 266 -10.40 11.99 8.20
CA SER A 266 -10.09 10.84 9.05
C SER A 266 -8.61 10.43 8.87
N PHE A 267 -7.72 11.38 9.15
CA PHE A 267 -6.34 11.14 9.59
C PHE A 267 -5.98 12.06 10.78
N LEU A 268 -6.95 12.79 11.35
CA LEU A 268 -6.79 13.52 12.58
C LEU A 268 -7.25 12.63 13.74
N SER A 269 -6.36 11.73 14.17
CA SER A 269 -6.45 11.15 15.51
C SER A 269 -6.43 12.31 16.51
N LYS A 270 -7.56 12.47 17.21
CA LYS A 270 -7.76 13.43 18.31
C LYS A 270 -6.61 13.27 19.31
N SER A 271 -5.88 14.36 19.52
CA SER A 271 -4.91 14.54 20.59
C SER A 271 -5.62 14.43 21.94
N ALA A 272 -5.54 13.27 22.59
CA ALA A 272 -5.65 13.21 24.03
C ALA A 272 -4.26 13.52 24.59
N SER A 273 -4.25 14.46 25.53
CA SER A 273 -3.09 15.04 26.18
C SER A 273 -2.13 13.99 26.73
N MET A 274 -0.85 14.34 26.64
CA MET A 274 0.23 13.74 27.38
C MET A 274 -0.05 13.86 28.88
N GLU A 275 -0.38 12.76 29.52
CA GLU A 275 -0.13 12.55 30.94
C GLU A 275 0.56 11.19 31.12
N ASN A 276 1.70 11.24 31.79
CA ASN A 276 2.49 10.09 32.21
C ASN A 276 1.60 9.06 32.93
N SER A 277 1.48 7.87 32.37
CA SER A 277 1.17 6.67 33.15
C SER A 277 1.70 5.43 32.44
N VAL A 278 2.69 4.83 33.10
CA VAL A 278 3.14 3.46 32.87
C VAL A 278 2.02 2.54 33.36
N SER A 279 1.10 2.15 32.46
CA SER A 279 0.14 1.09 32.75
C SER A 279 -0.43 0.47 31.47
N ASP A 280 -0.09 -0.80 31.24
CA ASP A 280 -0.77 -1.82 30.42
C ASP A 280 -1.05 -1.53 28.93
N GLN A 281 -0.02 -1.69 28.09
CA GLN A 281 -0.21 -2.10 26.69
C GLN A 281 -0.48 -3.61 26.62
N LYS A 282 -1.74 -3.98 26.86
CA LYS A 282 -2.26 -5.34 26.67
C LYS A 282 -3.15 -5.44 25.42
N ASN A 283 -2.73 -4.80 24.34
CA ASN A 283 -3.31 -5.03 23.01
C ASN A 283 -2.17 -5.20 22.00
N GLY A 284 -1.73 -6.44 21.84
CA GLY A 284 -0.60 -6.79 20.98
C GLY A 284 -0.83 -6.39 19.52
N GLY A 285 0.22 -5.90 18.87
CA GLY A 285 0.21 -5.76 17.41
C GLY A 285 0.20 -7.15 16.75
N LEU A 286 -0.43 -7.27 15.59
CA LEU A 286 -0.56 -8.53 14.86
C LEU A 286 0.82 -9.16 14.61
N VAL A 287 0.97 -10.42 14.99
CA VAL A 287 2.17 -11.21 14.71
C VAL A 287 1.88 -12.15 13.54
N LEU A 288 2.72 -12.09 12.51
CA LEU A 288 2.70 -13.03 11.38
C LEU A 288 3.89 -13.99 11.49
N ILE A 289 3.64 -15.28 11.28
CA ILE A 289 4.67 -16.32 11.32
C ILE A 289 4.68 -17.13 10.03
N ASN A 290 5.81 -17.76 9.70
CA ASN A 290 5.86 -18.68 8.58
C ASN A 290 4.95 -19.89 8.83
N LYS A 291 4.14 -20.24 7.82
CA LYS A 291 3.33 -21.45 7.85
C LYS A 291 4.25 -22.68 7.87
N ALA A 292 3.94 -23.63 8.74
CA ALA A 292 4.64 -24.91 8.77
C ALA A 292 4.37 -25.68 7.46
N PRO A 293 5.40 -26.29 6.85
CA PRO A 293 5.19 -27.13 5.68
C PRO A 293 4.39 -28.38 6.04
N ARG A 294 3.69 -28.94 5.05
CA ARG A 294 2.99 -30.22 5.17
C ARG A 294 3.80 -31.32 4.49
N TRP A 295 3.78 -32.51 5.07
CA TRP A 295 4.39 -33.69 4.46
C TRP A 295 3.63 -34.05 3.18
N HIS A 296 4.34 -34.25 2.09
CA HIS A 296 3.75 -34.69 0.83
C HIS A 296 4.22 -36.10 0.51
N GLU A 297 3.33 -37.09 0.65
CA GLU A 297 3.68 -38.51 0.54
C GLU A 297 4.31 -38.87 -0.80
N GLN A 298 3.75 -38.43 -1.93
CA GLN A 298 4.28 -38.81 -3.25
C GLN A 298 5.66 -38.22 -3.54
N LEU A 299 5.98 -37.06 -2.97
CA LEU A 299 7.26 -36.36 -3.19
C LEU A 299 8.26 -36.63 -2.06
N GLN A 300 7.84 -37.36 -1.02
CA GLN A 300 8.63 -37.67 0.19
C GLN A 300 9.36 -36.43 0.74
N CYS A 301 8.67 -35.28 0.80
CA CYS A 301 9.25 -34.04 1.27
C CYS A 301 8.25 -33.13 1.99
N TRP A 302 8.77 -32.25 2.84
CA TRP A 302 8.01 -31.17 3.47
C TRP A 302 7.83 -30.03 2.48
N CYS A 303 6.58 -29.69 2.15
CA CYS A 303 6.28 -28.67 1.16
C CYS A 303 5.13 -27.75 1.60
N LEU A 304 5.07 -26.57 0.98
CA LEU A 304 3.91 -25.68 1.07
C LEU A 304 3.15 -25.75 -0.25
N ASN A 305 1.82 -25.72 -0.18
CA ASN A 305 0.99 -25.66 -1.38
C ASN A 305 0.85 -24.21 -1.85
N PHE A 306 1.53 -23.88 -2.95
CA PHE A 306 1.48 -22.57 -3.60
C PHE A 306 0.45 -22.47 -4.73
N HIS A 307 -0.39 -23.50 -4.95
CA HIS A 307 -1.42 -23.54 -5.98
C HIS A 307 -0.89 -23.17 -7.38
N GLY A 308 0.29 -23.70 -7.72
CA GLY A 308 0.95 -23.43 -9.01
C GLY A 308 1.59 -22.04 -9.14
N ARG A 309 1.43 -21.14 -8.17
CA ARG A 309 2.04 -19.80 -8.19
C ARG A 309 3.56 -19.83 -8.09
N VAL A 310 4.12 -20.82 -7.41
CA VAL A 310 5.57 -20.97 -7.21
C VAL A 310 6.03 -22.25 -7.89
N THR A 311 7.00 -22.12 -8.78
CA THR A 311 7.45 -23.21 -9.67
C THR A 311 8.90 -23.60 -9.47
N ILE A 312 9.71 -22.79 -8.78
CA ILE A 312 11.12 -23.07 -8.53
C ILE A 312 11.38 -23.21 -7.04
N ALA A 313 11.99 -24.33 -6.63
CA ALA A 313 12.44 -24.55 -5.27
C ALA A 313 13.44 -23.47 -4.82
N SER A 314 13.22 -22.91 -3.62
CA SER A 314 14.10 -21.91 -3.04
C SER A 314 13.86 -21.76 -1.54
N VAL A 315 14.92 -21.49 -0.77
CA VAL A 315 14.84 -21.05 0.65
C VAL A 315 14.04 -19.75 0.84
N LYS A 316 13.70 -19.06 -0.26
CA LYS A 316 12.87 -17.86 -0.28
C LYS A 316 11.39 -18.15 -0.37
N ASN A 317 10.99 -19.39 -0.64
CA ASN A 317 9.59 -19.73 -0.77
C ASN A 317 8.99 -19.83 0.64
N PHE A 318 8.02 -18.97 0.95
CA PHE A 318 7.34 -19.00 2.23
C PHE A 318 5.89 -18.51 2.10
N GLN A 319 5.09 -18.93 3.08
CA GLN A 319 3.76 -18.38 3.33
C GLN A 319 3.75 -17.83 4.75
N LEU A 320 3.11 -16.68 4.97
CA LEU A 320 2.85 -16.14 6.30
C LEU A 320 1.38 -16.27 6.64
N VAL A 321 1.13 -16.63 7.90
CA VAL A 321 -0.19 -16.69 8.54
C VAL A 321 -0.15 -15.90 9.83
N ALA A 322 -1.32 -15.58 10.38
CA ALA A 322 -1.39 -15.00 11.72
C ALA A 322 -0.92 -16.00 12.78
N SER A 323 -0.17 -15.52 13.77
CA SER A 323 0.17 -16.30 14.94
C SER A 323 -1.07 -16.50 15.82
N PRO A 324 -1.41 -17.72 16.25
CA PRO A 324 -2.40 -17.93 17.29
C PRO A 324 -1.83 -17.42 18.61
N GLU A 325 -2.38 -16.33 19.14
CA GLU A 325 -1.96 -15.77 20.43
C GLU A 325 -2.51 -16.64 21.57
N ASN A 326 -1.77 -17.68 21.99
CA ASN A 326 -2.10 -18.59 23.11
C ASN A 326 -3.46 -19.32 23.06
N GLU A 327 -4.29 -19.05 22.04
CA GLU A 327 -5.56 -19.71 21.77
C GLU A 327 -5.40 -20.84 20.73
N PRO A 328 -6.34 -21.81 20.69
CA PRO A 328 -6.34 -22.82 19.64
C PRO A 328 -6.38 -22.14 18.27
N ALA A 329 -5.54 -22.62 17.34
CA ALA A 329 -5.50 -22.08 15.99
C ALA A 329 -6.86 -22.28 15.28
N GLY A 330 -7.69 -21.24 15.28
CA GLY A 330 -8.92 -21.20 14.48
C GLY A 330 -8.62 -21.11 12.97
N PRO A 331 -9.65 -21.26 12.11
CA PRO A 331 -9.51 -21.22 10.64
C PRO A 331 -8.79 -19.97 10.12
N GLU A 332 -8.96 -18.83 10.80
CA GLU A 332 -8.29 -17.56 10.45
C GLU A 332 -6.76 -17.64 10.55
N HIS A 333 -6.23 -18.47 11.45
CA HIS A 333 -4.78 -18.69 11.63
C HIS A 333 -4.17 -19.62 10.56
N GLU A 334 -5.00 -20.27 9.75
CA GLU A 334 -4.52 -21.04 8.58
C GLU A 334 -4.53 -20.24 7.29
N LYS A 335 -5.24 -19.10 7.28
CA LYS A 335 -5.44 -18.24 6.12
C LYS A 335 -4.14 -17.54 5.74
N ILE A 336 -3.72 -17.75 4.48
CA ILE A 336 -2.45 -17.24 3.97
C ILE A 336 -2.54 -15.71 3.79
N ILE A 337 -1.86 -14.93 4.62
CA ILE A 337 -1.84 -13.47 4.54
C ILE A 337 -0.84 -12.97 3.48
N LEU A 338 0.31 -13.65 3.38
CA LEU A 338 1.33 -13.37 2.37
C LEU A 338 1.89 -14.69 1.82
N GLN A 339 2.02 -14.78 0.51
CA GLN A 339 2.66 -15.89 -0.19
C GLN A 339 3.77 -15.34 -1.08
N PHE A 340 4.99 -15.83 -0.91
CA PHE A 340 6.13 -15.41 -1.70
C PHE A 340 6.91 -16.61 -2.21
N GLY A 341 7.35 -16.57 -3.47
CA GLY A 341 8.23 -17.62 -3.97
C GLY A 341 8.79 -17.38 -5.34
N LYS A 342 9.77 -18.21 -5.70
CA LYS A 342 10.57 -18.08 -6.91
C LYS A 342 9.90 -18.76 -8.11
N VAL A 343 9.89 -18.07 -9.24
CA VAL A 343 9.41 -18.60 -10.53
C VAL A 343 10.42 -18.44 -11.67
N GLY A 344 11.48 -17.66 -11.46
CA GLY A 344 12.58 -17.50 -12.40
C GLY A 344 13.89 -17.09 -11.71
N LYS A 345 14.96 -16.85 -12.50
CA LYS A 345 16.27 -16.42 -11.98
C LYS A 345 16.19 -15.14 -11.15
N ASP A 346 15.37 -14.20 -11.61
CA ASP A 346 15.19 -12.86 -11.07
C ASP A 346 13.71 -12.44 -11.01
N LEU A 347 12.82 -13.44 -10.93
CA LEU A 347 11.38 -13.26 -10.93
C LEU A 347 10.74 -14.10 -9.82
N PHE A 348 9.85 -13.46 -9.06
CA PHE A 348 9.23 -14.02 -7.87
C PHE A 348 7.76 -13.63 -7.84
N THR A 349 6.87 -14.52 -7.41
CA THR A 349 5.48 -14.16 -7.10
C THR A 349 5.41 -13.60 -5.68
N MET A 350 4.50 -12.65 -5.48
CA MET A 350 4.17 -12.07 -4.19
C MET A 350 2.67 -11.86 -4.15
N ASP A 351 1.95 -12.72 -3.44
CA ASP A 351 0.50 -12.63 -3.33
C ASP A 351 0.15 -12.23 -1.90
N TYR A 352 -0.68 -11.20 -1.70
CA TYR A 352 -1.01 -10.70 -0.36
C TYR A 352 -2.49 -10.40 -0.20
N ARG A 353 -2.96 -10.36 1.03
CA ARG A 353 -4.35 -9.95 1.36
C ARG A 353 -4.39 -9.15 2.65
N TYR A 354 -5.60 -8.76 3.05
CA TYR A 354 -5.87 -8.20 4.37
C TYR A 354 -5.20 -9.03 5.49
N PRO A 355 -4.64 -8.42 6.54
CA PRO A 355 -4.69 -6.99 6.90
C PRO A 355 -3.52 -6.17 6.37
N ILE A 356 -2.62 -6.75 5.57
CA ILE A 356 -1.42 -6.04 5.12
C ILE A 356 -1.63 -5.31 3.79
N SER A 357 -0.84 -4.27 3.58
CA SER A 357 -0.76 -3.50 2.33
C SER A 357 0.32 -4.03 1.38
N ALA A 358 0.28 -3.61 0.10
CA ALA A 358 1.33 -3.95 -0.86
C ALA A 358 2.72 -3.47 -0.40
N PHE A 359 2.79 -2.27 0.21
CA PHE A 359 4.02 -1.72 0.78
C PHE A 359 4.60 -2.62 1.87
N GLN A 360 3.77 -3.02 2.84
CA GLN A 360 4.20 -3.92 3.93
C GLN A 360 4.61 -5.29 3.38
N ALA A 361 3.80 -5.90 2.51
CA ALA A 361 4.09 -7.18 1.87
C ALA A 361 5.44 -7.15 1.11
N PHE A 362 5.67 -6.08 0.35
CA PHE A 362 6.90 -5.90 -0.41
C PHE A 362 8.11 -5.75 0.50
N ALA A 363 8.03 -4.93 1.56
CA ALA A 363 9.09 -4.78 2.54
C ALA A 363 9.43 -6.10 3.24
N ILE A 364 8.42 -6.90 3.59
CA ILE A 364 8.60 -8.25 4.14
C ILE A 364 9.37 -9.12 3.15
N CYS A 365 8.95 -9.19 1.88
CA CYS A 365 9.62 -9.99 0.87
C CYS A 365 11.07 -9.53 0.60
N LEU A 366 11.34 -8.22 0.61
CA LEU A 366 12.67 -7.66 0.44
C LEU A 366 13.68 -8.18 1.49
N SER A 367 13.23 -8.38 2.73
CA SER A 367 14.08 -8.92 3.80
C SER A 367 14.62 -10.33 3.49
N SER A 368 13.88 -11.14 2.73
CA SER A 368 14.28 -12.50 2.34
C SER A 368 15.47 -12.54 1.38
N PHE A 369 15.78 -11.43 0.69
CA PHE A 369 16.91 -11.34 -0.23
C PHE A 369 18.26 -11.08 0.45
N GLU A 370 18.25 -10.52 1.67
CA GLU A 370 19.45 -10.21 2.45
C GLU A 370 20.03 -11.44 3.16
N THR A 371 19.16 -12.38 3.48
CA THR A 371 19.37 -13.34 4.54
C THR A 371 20.21 -14.54 4.09
N ARG A 372 21.53 -14.34 4.08
CA ARG A 372 22.49 -15.37 3.66
C ARG A 372 22.82 -16.36 4.78
N ILE A 373 22.84 -15.93 6.04
CA ILE A 373 23.39 -16.69 7.18
C ILE A 373 22.36 -17.63 7.83
N ALA A 374 21.06 -17.33 7.72
CA ALA A 374 20.00 -18.18 8.28
C ALA A 374 19.56 -19.30 7.31
N CYS A 375 20.36 -19.61 6.28
CA CYS A 375 19.98 -20.49 5.16
C CYS A 375 21.03 -21.58 4.86
N GLU A 376 22.01 -21.81 5.74
CA GLU A 376 22.93 -22.95 5.66
C GLU A 376 22.46 -24.12 6.51
#